data_AF-A0A5C4WPI4-F1
#
_entry.id   AF-A0A5C4WPI4-F1
#
_cell.length_a   1.000
_cell.length_b   1.000
_cell.length_c   1.000
_cell.angle_alpha   90.00
_cell.angle_beta   90.00
_cell.angle_gamma   90.00
#
_symmetry.space_group_name_H-M   'P 1'
#
loop_
_entity.id
_entity.type
_entity.pdbx_description
1 polymer ?
#
loop_
_entity_poly.entity_id
_entity_poly.type
_entity_poly.pdbx_seq_one_letter_code
_entity_poly.pdbx_strand_id
1 'polypeptide(L)'
;MIQVPDQIPPKLEDGFERVRREVGLPDGFPRAVLDEATWVARVPRLDAEDLSDVPFVTIDPPGSMDLDQAVHLERLRAGYRVWYAIADVGAFVRPGGVIDTEARARGETVYLPAGTVPLHPRVLSEGAASLLPGALRPAAVWRIDLDADGRTVGADVRRAMVRSRERLDYAYVQAAVDTGTADGVLGLLAEIGRLRLALERERGGVTLPTPEQEVVAGDGGYRLEFRLPLPAEAWNAQLSLLTGMAAATMMLDAEIGLLRVLPRPHADDLAKVRRVARALDVPWPDGASYGAVVHDLDPKVARQAAFLHESKVLLRGAGYVGFDGEPPRLAEHAAVAAPYAHVTAPLRRLADRYATEVCLAVAAGEPVPYDVRAALADLPGIMAATGRRAGAAERACVDLVEAFVLRERIGQAFEAVVIDVDERRGDGQVQLADPAVIARCDGPLVLGEQVTVRLTRADPATREVRFAPAT
;
A
#
# COMPACT_ATOMS: atom_id res chain seq x y z
N MET A 1 -3.11 7.54 -2.61
CA MET A 1 -3.31 7.78 -1.16
C MET A 1 -4.38 8.86 -0.99
N ILE A 2 -5.39 8.72 -0.11
CA ILE A 2 -6.45 9.75 0.00
C ILE A 2 -5.94 10.92 0.87
N GLN A 3 -5.80 12.11 0.30
CA GLN A 3 -5.45 13.34 1.04
C GLN A 3 -6.71 13.89 1.75
N VAL A 4 -6.58 14.23 3.04
CA VAL A 4 -7.70 14.71 3.90
C VAL A 4 -7.74 16.26 3.89
N PRO A 5 -8.87 16.92 3.60
CA PRO A 5 -8.99 18.39 3.59
C PRO A 5 -9.19 19.04 4.97
N ASP A 6 -8.91 20.34 5.03
CA ASP A 6 -9.12 21.20 6.22
C ASP A 6 -10.58 21.67 6.41
N GLN A 7 -11.45 21.64 5.38
CA GLN A 7 -12.90 21.89 5.51
C GLN A 7 -13.70 21.14 4.43
N ILE A 8 -14.69 20.36 4.87
CA ILE A 8 -15.49 19.47 4.00
C ILE A 8 -16.89 20.09 3.82
N PRO A 9 -17.47 20.11 2.61
CA PRO A 9 -18.86 20.56 2.44
C PRO A 9 -19.82 19.71 3.30
N PRO A 10 -20.74 20.30 4.08
CA PRO A 10 -21.57 19.55 5.04
C PRO A 10 -22.35 18.39 4.42
N LYS A 11 -22.80 18.53 3.17
CA LYS A 11 -23.54 17.48 2.46
C LYS A 11 -22.69 16.24 2.11
N LEU A 12 -21.36 16.39 1.98
CA LEU A 12 -20.47 15.27 1.69
C LEU A 12 -19.91 14.64 2.96
N GLU A 13 -19.73 15.42 4.03
CA GLU A 13 -19.46 14.91 5.39
C GLU A 13 -20.51 13.88 5.80
N ASP A 14 -21.79 14.23 5.66
CA ASP A 14 -22.92 13.33 5.94
C ASP A 14 -22.86 12.03 5.10
N GLY A 15 -22.34 12.13 3.87
CA GLY A 15 -22.13 11.00 2.97
C GLY A 15 -21.03 10.07 3.46
N PHE A 16 -19.87 10.61 3.85
CA PHE A 16 -18.78 9.79 4.39
C PHE A 16 -19.16 9.15 5.73
N GLU A 17 -19.86 9.87 6.61
CA GLU A 17 -20.37 9.30 7.86
C GLU A 17 -21.39 8.18 7.61
N ARG A 18 -22.22 8.30 6.57
CA ARG A 18 -23.09 7.19 6.14
C ARG A 18 -22.29 5.99 5.66
N VAL A 19 -21.26 6.19 4.83
CA VAL A 19 -20.38 5.09 4.37
C VAL A 19 -19.71 4.39 5.55
N ARG A 20 -19.20 5.15 6.53
CA ARG A 20 -18.59 4.60 7.75
C ARG A 20 -19.53 3.66 8.49
N ARG A 21 -20.79 4.06 8.68
CA ARG A 21 -21.82 3.25 9.36
C ARG A 21 -22.21 2.03 8.53
N GLU A 22 -22.42 2.19 7.22
CA GLU A 22 -22.80 1.09 6.30
C GLU A 22 -21.78 -0.05 6.29
N VAL A 23 -20.48 0.29 6.29
CA VAL A 23 -19.39 -0.70 6.27
C VAL A 23 -18.95 -1.13 7.68
N GLY A 24 -19.57 -0.58 8.73
CA GLY A 24 -19.32 -0.96 10.12
C GLY A 24 -17.93 -0.56 10.62
N LEU A 25 -17.44 0.64 10.29
CA LEU A 25 -16.22 1.19 10.87
C LEU A 25 -16.48 1.65 12.31
N PRO A 26 -15.54 1.43 13.24
CA PRO A 26 -15.68 1.90 14.61
C PRO A 26 -15.63 3.43 14.71
N ASP A 27 -16.47 4.01 15.57
CA ASP A 27 -16.56 5.46 15.79
C ASP A 27 -15.38 6.02 16.59
N GLY A 28 -14.79 5.20 17.48
CA GLY A 28 -13.70 5.60 18.35
C GLY A 28 -13.13 4.43 19.13
N PHE A 29 -12.18 4.70 20.02
CA PHE A 29 -11.59 3.68 20.89
C PHE A 29 -12.36 3.58 22.20
N PRO A 30 -12.54 2.37 22.76
CA PRO A 30 -13.05 2.21 24.11
C PRO A 30 -12.19 2.96 25.12
N ARG A 31 -12.81 3.47 26.20
CA ARG A 31 -12.11 4.27 27.22
C ARG A 31 -10.90 3.56 27.82
N ALA A 32 -11.04 2.27 28.13
CA ALA A 32 -9.95 1.45 28.65
C ALA A 32 -8.73 1.40 27.70
N VAL A 33 -8.97 1.36 26.39
CA VAL A 33 -7.90 1.37 25.37
C VAL A 33 -7.20 2.73 25.33
N LEU A 34 -7.95 3.83 25.42
CA LEU A 34 -7.38 5.18 25.49
C LEU A 34 -6.56 5.42 26.76
N ASP A 35 -7.05 4.96 27.90
CA ASP A 35 -6.36 5.09 29.18
C ASP A 35 -5.05 4.27 29.18
N GLU A 36 -5.08 3.00 28.72
CA GLU A 36 -3.87 2.18 28.58
C GLU A 36 -2.89 2.81 27.58
N ALA A 37 -3.37 3.26 26.41
CA ALA A 37 -2.53 3.88 25.38
C ALA A 37 -1.83 5.16 25.89
N THR A 38 -2.54 5.99 26.64
CA THR A 38 -1.97 7.20 27.26
C THR A 38 -0.91 6.86 28.30
N TRP A 39 -1.09 5.76 29.03
CA TRP A 39 -0.13 5.29 30.01
C TRP A 39 1.13 4.72 29.33
N VAL A 40 1.01 3.74 28.44
CA VAL A 40 2.17 3.11 27.77
C VAL A 40 2.96 4.11 26.91
N ALA A 41 2.31 5.13 26.36
CA ALA A 41 2.98 6.21 25.62
C ALA A 41 4.04 6.97 26.46
N ARG A 42 3.91 6.98 27.79
CA ARG A 42 4.84 7.66 28.71
C ARG A 42 5.95 6.77 29.23
N VAL A 43 5.77 5.45 29.14
CA VAL A 43 6.69 4.45 29.69
C VAL A 43 6.95 3.34 28.66
N PRO A 44 7.49 3.68 27.46
CA PRO A 44 7.91 2.65 26.52
C PRO A 44 8.94 1.71 27.16
N ARG A 45 8.99 0.47 26.71
CA ARG A 45 10.11 -0.43 27.04
C ARG A 45 11.35 0.07 26.27
N LEU A 46 12.39 0.47 27.00
CA LEU A 46 13.57 1.15 26.45
C LEU A 46 14.88 0.35 26.62
N ASP A 47 14.83 -0.88 27.13
CA ASP A 47 16.02 -1.73 27.31
C ASP A 47 16.46 -2.31 25.94
N ALA A 48 16.97 -1.43 25.09
CA ALA A 48 17.41 -1.74 23.74
C ALA A 48 18.72 -1.00 23.42
N GLU A 49 19.41 -1.46 22.37
CA GLU A 49 20.61 -0.80 21.85
C GLU A 49 20.31 0.64 21.42
N ASP A 50 21.28 1.55 21.62
CA ASP A 50 21.15 2.92 21.14
C ASP A 50 21.74 3.06 19.73
N LEU A 51 20.85 3.32 18.75
CA LEU A 51 21.20 3.67 17.37
C LEU A 51 20.73 5.08 17.04
N SER A 52 20.56 5.95 18.04
CA SER A 52 20.10 7.32 17.84
C SER A 52 21.11 8.21 17.11
N ASP A 53 22.38 7.80 17.04
CA ASP A 53 23.43 8.46 16.26
C ASP A 53 23.37 8.15 14.76
N VAL A 54 22.74 7.05 14.35
CA VAL A 54 22.51 6.74 12.92
C VAL A 54 21.55 7.79 12.34
N PRO A 55 21.91 8.50 11.25
CA PRO A 55 21.14 9.63 10.75
C PRO A 55 19.98 9.14 9.86
N PHE A 56 19.00 8.49 10.49
CA PHE A 56 17.76 8.08 9.85
C PHE A 56 16.94 9.28 9.37
N VAL A 57 16.26 9.11 8.24
CA VAL A 57 15.23 10.04 7.74
C VAL A 57 13.96 9.26 7.41
N THR A 58 12.80 9.89 7.49
CA THR A 58 11.54 9.32 6.95
C THR A 58 11.22 9.98 5.62
N ILE A 59 10.54 9.26 4.73
CA ILE A 59 10.09 9.76 3.43
C ILE A 59 8.64 9.33 3.25
N ASP A 60 7.73 10.29 3.37
CA ASP A 60 6.29 10.05 3.43
C ASP A 60 5.53 11.14 2.68
N PRO A 61 4.26 10.92 2.30
CA PRO A 61 3.50 11.97 1.68
C PRO A 61 3.27 13.16 2.62
N PRO A 62 3.05 14.37 2.07
CA PRO A 62 2.83 15.56 2.88
C PRO A 62 1.69 15.37 3.88
N GLY A 63 1.95 15.76 5.14
CA GLY A 63 0.97 15.69 6.22
C GLY A 63 0.95 14.36 7.00
N SER A 64 1.65 13.31 6.56
CA SER A 64 1.73 12.04 7.28
C SER A 64 2.28 12.20 8.69
N MET A 65 1.62 11.57 9.66
CA MET A 65 1.99 11.58 11.07
C MET A 65 2.20 10.17 11.64
N ASP A 66 1.70 9.14 10.97
CA ASP A 66 1.86 7.72 11.28
C ASP A 66 3.11 7.13 10.59
N LEU A 67 4.27 7.74 10.85
CA LEU A 67 5.54 7.38 10.20
C LEU A 67 6.04 6.02 10.71
N ASP A 68 5.80 4.98 9.91
CA ASP A 68 6.19 3.58 10.19
C ASP A 68 7.69 3.35 9.99
N GLN A 69 8.31 4.07 9.06
CA GLN A 69 9.57 3.69 8.42
C GLN A 69 10.57 4.85 8.47
N ALA A 70 11.82 4.56 8.85
CA ALA A 70 12.94 5.47 8.69
C ALA A 70 14.14 4.75 8.08
N VAL A 71 14.84 5.40 7.17
CA VAL A 71 15.91 4.80 6.37
C VAL A 71 17.23 5.54 6.58
N HIS A 72 18.31 4.78 6.66
CA HIS A 72 19.67 5.25 6.46
C HIS A 72 20.40 4.28 5.51
N LEU A 73 21.15 4.83 4.55
CA LEU A 73 21.82 4.06 3.51
C LEU A 73 23.30 4.38 3.52
N GLU A 74 24.13 3.34 3.43
CA GLU A 74 25.59 3.47 3.41
C GLU A 74 26.16 2.78 2.18
N ARG A 75 27.20 3.37 1.60
CA ARG A 75 28.05 2.67 0.63
C ARG A 75 29.14 1.90 1.37
N LEU A 76 29.26 0.62 1.04
CA LEU A 76 30.34 -0.25 1.49
C LEU A 76 31.36 -0.46 0.36
N ARG A 77 32.52 -1.03 0.66
CA ARG A 77 33.55 -1.35 -0.34
C ARG A 77 33.03 -2.29 -1.45
N ALA A 78 32.12 -3.20 -1.11
CA ALA A 78 31.63 -4.26 -2.00
C ALA A 78 30.11 -4.19 -2.28
N GLY A 79 29.47 -3.05 -2.00
CA GLY A 79 28.03 -2.89 -2.17
C GLY A 79 27.45 -1.84 -1.24
N TYR A 80 26.36 -2.18 -0.55
CA TYR A 80 25.59 -1.23 0.26
C TYR A 80 25.15 -1.84 1.58
N ARG A 81 24.85 -0.97 2.54
CA ARG A 81 24.10 -1.34 3.74
C ARG A 81 22.84 -0.51 3.84
N VAL A 82 21.73 -1.21 4.05
CA VAL A 82 20.43 -0.63 4.31
C VAL A 82 20.14 -0.78 5.80
N TRP A 83 20.05 0.34 6.49
CA TRP A 83 19.47 0.42 7.82
C TRP A 83 18.01 0.87 7.67
N TYR A 84 17.08 0.01 8.05
CA TYR A 84 15.66 0.28 7.93
C TYR A 84 14.98 0.11 9.28
N ALA A 85 14.71 1.24 9.93
CA ALA A 85 14.05 1.29 11.23
C ALA A 85 12.53 1.26 11.02
N ILE A 86 11.88 0.26 11.61
CA ILE A 86 10.43 0.11 11.62
C ILE A 86 9.91 0.38 13.02
N ALA A 87 8.86 1.19 13.16
CA ALA A 87 8.24 1.51 14.45
C ALA A 87 7.93 0.25 15.28
N ASP A 88 8.48 0.14 16.50
CA ASP A 88 8.27 -1.05 17.34
C ASP A 88 6.97 -0.93 18.16
N VAL A 89 5.85 -1.31 17.56
CA VAL A 89 4.55 -1.36 18.24
C VAL A 89 4.56 -2.37 19.41
N GLY A 90 5.40 -3.40 19.34
CA GLY A 90 5.58 -4.39 20.42
C GLY A 90 6.14 -3.79 21.71
N ALA A 91 6.85 -2.65 21.63
CA ALA A 91 7.33 -1.91 22.80
C ALA A 91 6.19 -1.26 23.61
N PHE A 92 5.01 -1.06 23.00
CA PHE A 92 3.84 -0.41 23.62
C PHE A 92 2.68 -1.36 23.86
N VAL A 93 2.49 -2.35 22.99
CA VAL A 93 1.29 -3.20 22.98
C VAL A 93 1.63 -4.58 23.50
N ARG A 94 1.06 -4.94 24.66
CA ARG A 94 1.19 -6.28 25.22
C ARG A 94 0.25 -7.25 24.49
N PRO A 95 0.72 -8.42 24.03
CA PRO A 95 -0.17 -9.48 23.55
C PRO A 95 -1.26 -9.81 24.58
N GLY A 96 -2.50 -10.00 24.10
CA GLY A 96 -3.68 -10.25 24.94
C GLY A 96 -4.11 -9.08 25.83
N GLY A 97 -3.47 -7.91 25.73
CA GLY A 97 -3.88 -6.67 26.41
C GLY A 97 -5.08 -6.00 25.75
N VAL A 98 -5.57 -4.90 26.34
CA VAL A 98 -6.78 -4.25 25.80
C VAL A 98 -6.52 -3.54 24.47
N ILE A 99 -5.31 -2.99 24.28
CA ILE A 99 -4.90 -2.40 23.00
C ILE A 99 -4.77 -3.49 21.93
N ASP A 100 -4.19 -4.65 22.26
CA ASP A 100 -4.05 -5.78 21.33
C ASP A 100 -5.40 -6.33 20.87
N THR A 101 -6.34 -6.46 21.82
CA THR A 101 -7.70 -6.93 21.55
C THR A 101 -8.43 -5.99 20.58
N GLU A 102 -8.32 -4.68 20.82
CA GLU A 102 -8.91 -3.67 19.93
C GLU A 102 -8.20 -3.62 18.57
N ALA A 103 -6.87 -3.72 18.54
CA ALA A 103 -6.10 -3.77 17.30
C ALA A 103 -6.46 -5.01 16.45
N ARG A 104 -6.75 -6.16 17.07
CA ARG A 104 -7.28 -7.35 16.40
C ARG A 104 -8.67 -7.16 15.82
N ALA A 105 -9.56 -6.46 16.54
CA ALA A 105 -10.90 -6.13 16.04
C ALA A 105 -10.86 -5.16 14.85
N ARG A 106 -9.86 -4.27 14.83
CA ARG A 106 -9.61 -3.31 13.74
C ARG A 106 -8.88 -3.93 12.56
N GLY A 107 -7.76 -4.60 12.76
CA GLY A 107 -6.93 -5.28 11.75
C GLY A 107 -6.00 -4.36 10.96
N GLU A 108 -6.49 -3.22 10.48
CA GLU A 108 -5.69 -2.20 9.78
C GLU A 108 -6.34 -0.81 9.90
N THR A 109 -5.55 0.23 9.62
CA THR A 109 -6.06 1.60 9.48
C THR A 109 -6.87 1.73 8.20
N VAL A 110 -8.05 2.34 8.28
CA VAL A 110 -8.86 2.70 7.11
C VAL A 110 -8.72 4.20 6.84
N TYR A 111 -8.29 4.53 5.63
CA TYR A 111 -8.14 5.92 5.17
C TYR A 111 -9.38 6.34 4.38
N LEU A 112 -10.00 7.45 4.76
CA LEU A 112 -11.17 8.02 4.11
C LEU A 112 -10.89 9.49 3.74
N PRO A 113 -11.61 10.09 2.79
CA PRO A 113 -11.44 11.51 2.48
C PRO A 113 -11.72 12.46 3.65
N ALA A 114 -12.57 12.04 4.60
CA ALA A 114 -12.90 12.83 5.80
C ALA A 114 -11.98 12.55 7.00
N GLY A 115 -10.95 11.72 6.84
CA GLY A 115 -10.03 11.38 7.92
C GLY A 115 -9.73 9.89 8.00
N THR A 116 -9.09 9.48 9.09
CA THR A 116 -8.63 8.09 9.27
C THR A 116 -9.33 7.41 10.44
N VAL A 117 -9.57 6.11 10.29
CA VAL A 117 -9.94 5.19 11.36
C VAL A 117 -8.69 4.37 11.69
N PRO A 118 -7.87 4.81 12.66
CA PRO A 118 -6.55 4.22 12.88
C PRO A 118 -6.65 2.85 13.57
N LEU A 119 -5.67 2.00 13.29
CA LEU A 119 -5.48 0.69 13.94
C LEU A 119 -5.19 0.85 15.44
N HIS A 120 -4.35 1.83 15.79
CA HIS A 120 -3.97 2.14 17.16
C HIS A 120 -4.44 3.56 17.56
N PRO A 121 -4.61 3.86 18.86
CA PRO A 121 -4.91 5.22 19.30
C PRO A 121 -3.84 6.21 18.83
N ARG A 122 -4.25 7.43 18.42
CA ARG A 122 -3.36 8.45 17.85
C ARG A 122 -2.18 8.82 18.74
N VAL A 123 -2.36 8.78 20.07
CA VAL A 123 -1.27 8.98 21.05
C VAL A 123 -0.10 8.00 20.84
N LEU A 124 -0.36 6.82 20.26
CA LEU A 124 0.64 5.86 19.83
C LEU A 124 0.98 6.05 18.35
N SER A 125 -0.01 5.88 17.45
CA SER A 125 0.24 5.79 16.00
C SER A 125 0.81 7.05 15.39
N GLU A 126 0.43 8.23 15.90
CA GLU A 126 0.86 9.55 15.40
C GLU A 126 1.74 10.26 16.43
N GLY A 127 2.22 9.52 17.43
CA GLY A 127 2.88 10.06 18.61
C GLY A 127 4.03 9.18 19.08
N ALA A 128 3.79 8.41 20.14
CA ALA A 128 4.84 7.71 20.88
C ALA A 128 5.54 6.60 20.06
N ALA A 129 4.84 5.96 19.13
CA ALA A 129 5.40 4.90 18.29
C ALA A 129 5.85 5.41 16.91
N SER A 130 5.31 6.53 16.43
CA SER A 130 5.73 7.11 15.16
C SER A 130 7.17 7.63 15.20
N LEU A 131 7.92 7.38 14.12
CA LEU A 131 9.30 7.80 13.91
C LEU A 131 9.44 9.30 13.56
N LEU A 132 8.69 10.15 14.28
CA LEU A 132 8.72 11.61 14.13
C LEU A 132 10.14 12.18 14.33
N PRO A 133 10.49 13.25 13.60
CA PRO A 133 11.83 13.82 13.65
C PRO A 133 12.18 14.37 15.04
N GLY A 134 13.44 14.19 15.44
CA GLY A 134 14.00 14.69 16.69
C GLY A 134 13.64 13.89 17.94
N ALA A 135 12.67 12.98 17.90
CA ALA A 135 12.27 12.17 19.04
C ALA A 135 13.01 10.83 19.10
N LEU A 136 13.35 10.38 20.32
CA LEU A 136 13.87 9.03 20.54
C LEU A 136 12.69 8.04 20.53
N ARG A 137 12.79 6.99 19.71
CA ARG A 137 11.71 6.03 19.45
C ARG A 137 12.22 4.59 19.42
N PRO A 138 11.50 3.60 20.00
CA PRO A 138 11.85 2.21 19.84
C PRO A 138 11.51 1.76 18.41
N ALA A 139 12.41 0.99 17.80
CA ALA A 139 12.26 0.47 16.45
C ALA A 139 12.82 -0.95 16.34
N ALA A 140 12.20 -1.76 15.49
CA ALA A 140 12.81 -2.94 14.91
C ALA A 140 13.70 -2.48 13.74
N VAL A 141 15.01 -2.48 13.95
CA VAL A 141 15.99 -2.00 12.98
C VAL A 141 16.52 -3.17 12.19
N TRP A 142 16.13 -3.22 10.91
CA TRP A 142 16.66 -4.16 9.93
C TRP A 142 18.00 -3.64 9.42
N ARG A 143 19.01 -4.51 9.45
CA ARG A 143 20.31 -4.28 8.79
C ARG A 143 20.42 -5.28 7.64
N ILE A 144 20.38 -4.76 6.41
CA ILE A 144 20.42 -5.57 5.19
C ILE A 144 21.64 -5.17 4.38
N ASP A 145 22.57 -6.10 4.21
CA ASP A 145 23.77 -5.90 3.39
C ASP A 145 23.49 -6.36 1.96
N LEU A 146 23.86 -5.52 1.00
CA LEU A 146 23.69 -5.74 -0.43
C LEU A 146 25.05 -5.80 -1.13
N ASP A 147 25.15 -6.59 -2.19
CA ASP A 147 26.30 -6.54 -3.10
C ASP A 147 26.24 -5.32 -4.04
N ALA A 148 27.23 -5.19 -4.93
CA ALA A 148 27.31 -4.07 -5.87
C ALA A 148 26.14 -4.01 -6.87
N ASP A 149 25.48 -5.14 -7.14
CA ASP A 149 24.29 -5.23 -8.01
C ASP A 149 22.99 -5.03 -7.22
N GLY A 150 23.08 -4.80 -5.91
CA GLY A 150 21.94 -4.64 -5.02
C GLY A 150 21.28 -5.94 -4.59
N ARG A 151 21.88 -7.12 -4.81
CA ARG A 151 21.36 -8.41 -4.32
C ARG A 151 21.65 -8.56 -2.83
N THR A 152 20.75 -9.23 -2.11
CA THR A 152 20.88 -9.43 -0.66
C THR A 152 22.02 -10.39 -0.35
N VAL A 153 22.97 -9.95 0.48
CA VAL A 153 24.08 -10.77 1.00
C VAL A 153 23.74 -11.31 2.38
N GLY A 154 23.07 -10.52 3.22
CA GLY A 154 22.63 -10.91 4.54
C GLY A 154 21.63 -9.92 5.11
N ALA A 155 20.79 -10.39 6.03
CA ALA A 155 19.80 -9.58 6.72
C ALA A 155 19.75 -10.00 8.19
N ASP A 156 19.53 -9.03 9.06
CA ASP A 156 19.36 -9.20 10.49
C ASP A 156 18.39 -8.14 11.02
N VAL A 157 17.74 -8.39 12.15
CA VAL A 157 16.80 -7.44 12.78
C VAL A 157 16.94 -7.46 14.29
N ARG A 158 16.98 -6.28 14.90
CA ARG A 158 17.09 -6.11 16.35
C ARG A 158 16.28 -4.94 16.84
N ARG A 159 15.93 -4.95 18.12
CA ARG A 159 15.33 -3.78 18.77
C ARG A 159 16.40 -2.75 19.09
N ALA A 160 16.13 -1.50 18.74
CA ALA A 160 16.99 -0.38 19.08
C ALA A 160 16.18 0.90 19.30
N MET A 161 16.77 1.84 20.04
CA MET A 161 16.32 3.21 20.12
C MET A 161 16.90 4.00 18.95
N VAL A 162 16.05 4.66 18.18
CA VAL A 162 16.44 5.46 17.01
C VAL A 162 15.95 6.90 17.14
N ARG A 163 16.58 7.80 16.38
CA ARG A 163 16.13 9.19 16.25
C ARG A 163 16.12 9.58 14.79
N SER A 164 14.92 9.69 14.20
CA SER A 164 14.78 10.29 12.88
C SER A 164 15.24 11.74 12.93
N ARG A 165 15.99 12.19 11.93
CA ARG A 165 16.52 13.56 11.84
C ARG A 165 15.52 14.47 11.15
N GLU A 166 14.94 14.01 10.07
CA GLU A 166 14.07 14.79 9.20
C GLU A 166 12.91 13.93 8.68
N ARG A 167 11.78 14.61 8.44
CA ARG A 167 10.63 14.06 7.71
C ARG A 167 10.62 14.71 6.33
N LEU A 168 10.94 13.92 5.31
CA LEU A 168 11.00 14.37 3.93
C LEU A 168 9.75 13.94 3.17
N ASP A 169 9.46 14.62 2.06
CA ASP A 169 8.43 14.19 1.11
C ASP A 169 9.05 13.69 -0.20
N TYR A 170 8.29 12.87 -0.93
CA TYR A 170 8.75 12.26 -2.17
C TYR A 170 9.04 13.28 -3.28
N ALA A 171 8.34 14.42 -3.30
CA ALA A 171 8.56 15.45 -4.32
C ALA A 171 9.92 16.13 -4.11
N TYR A 172 10.30 16.39 -2.86
CA TYR A 172 11.62 16.88 -2.49
C TYR A 172 12.73 15.90 -2.89
N VAL A 173 12.58 14.62 -2.57
CA VAL A 173 13.56 13.58 -2.93
C VAL A 173 13.71 13.50 -4.45
N GLN A 174 12.59 13.49 -5.18
CA GLN A 174 12.60 13.46 -6.64
C GLN A 174 13.31 14.68 -7.23
N ALA A 175 12.96 15.89 -6.77
CA ALA A 175 13.57 17.13 -7.25
C ALA A 175 15.08 17.18 -6.98
N ALA A 176 15.54 16.72 -5.82
CA ALA A 176 16.96 16.65 -5.49
C ALA A 176 17.71 15.72 -6.45
N VAL A 177 17.12 14.58 -6.81
CA VAL A 177 17.73 13.63 -7.76
C VAL A 177 17.75 14.20 -9.18
N ASP A 178 16.64 14.80 -9.62
CA ASP A 178 16.50 15.34 -10.98
C ASP A 178 17.42 16.55 -11.24
N THR A 179 17.67 17.35 -10.20
CA THR A 179 18.57 18.51 -10.28
C THR A 179 20.03 18.18 -9.98
N GLY A 180 20.34 16.91 -9.66
CA GLY A 180 21.70 16.46 -9.35
C GLY A 180 22.24 16.96 -8.00
N THR A 181 21.37 17.42 -7.10
CA THR A 181 21.74 17.89 -5.76
C THR A 181 21.57 16.81 -4.67
N ALA A 182 20.98 15.65 -5.01
CA ALA A 182 20.82 14.54 -4.07
C ALA A 182 22.18 13.96 -3.65
N ASP A 183 22.47 14.04 -2.35
CA ASP A 183 23.64 13.44 -1.72
C ASP A 183 23.24 12.43 -0.64
N GLY A 184 24.24 11.76 -0.05
CA GLY A 184 24.05 10.83 1.05
C GLY A 184 22.93 9.80 0.82
N VAL A 185 21.97 9.77 1.75
CA VAL A 185 20.83 8.84 1.73
C VAL A 185 19.95 9.03 0.49
N LEU A 186 19.75 10.26 0.00
CA LEU A 186 18.86 10.50 -1.15
C LEU A 186 19.49 10.01 -2.46
N GLY A 187 20.78 10.28 -2.65
CA GLY A 187 21.52 9.76 -3.80
C GLY A 187 21.56 8.22 -3.79
N LEU A 188 21.84 7.63 -2.63
CA LEU A 188 21.86 6.18 -2.47
C LEU A 188 20.48 5.53 -2.63
N LEU A 189 19.40 6.17 -2.19
CA LEU A 189 18.04 5.67 -2.38
C LEU A 189 17.73 5.50 -3.88
N ALA A 190 18.06 6.51 -4.68
CA ALA A 190 17.86 6.45 -6.12
C ALA A 190 18.74 5.39 -6.79
N GLU A 191 19.99 5.25 -6.36
CA GLU A 191 20.92 4.25 -6.90
C GLU A 191 20.50 2.82 -6.57
N ILE A 192 20.29 2.52 -5.28
CA ILE A 192 19.84 1.21 -4.81
C ILE A 192 18.46 0.91 -5.39
N GLY A 193 17.54 1.87 -5.39
CA GLY A 193 16.19 1.72 -5.94
C GLY A 193 16.21 1.29 -7.42
N ARG A 194 17.07 1.88 -8.26
CA ARG A 194 17.23 1.46 -9.66
C ARG A 194 17.80 0.05 -9.80
N LEU A 195 18.80 -0.32 -9.01
CA LEU A 195 19.34 -1.69 -8.98
C LEU A 195 18.26 -2.70 -8.59
N ARG A 196 17.47 -2.39 -7.56
CA ARG A 196 16.38 -3.26 -7.09
C ARG A 196 15.24 -3.39 -8.09
N LEU A 197 14.89 -2.32 -8.80
CA LEU A 197 13.91 -2.38 -9.91
C LEU A 197 14.41 -3.28 -11.05
N ALA A 198 15.70 -3.25 -11.39
CA ALA A 198 16.28 -4.16 -12.37
C ALA A 198 16.20 -5.62 -11.90
N LEU A 199 16.49 -5.89 -10.62
CA LEU A 199 16.36 -7.22 -10.02
C LEU A 199 14.90 -7.70 -9.92
N GLU A 200 13.94 -6.81 -9.72
CA GLU A 200 12.51 -7.14 -9.83
C GLU A 200 12.16 -7.63 -11.23
N ARG A 201 12.60 -6.90 -12.27
CA ARG A 201 12.41 -7.30 -13.67
C ARG A 201 13.06 -8.65 -13.97
N GLU A 202 14.31 -8.87 -13.53
CA GLU A 202 15.05 -10.13 -13.70
C GLU A 202 14.30 -11.32 -13.07
N ARG A 203 13.75 -11.13 -11.87
CA ARG A 203 12.98 -12.15 -11.15
C ARG A 203 11.58 -12.39 -11.74
N GLY A 204 11.10 -11.50 -12.61
CA GLY A 204 9.74 -11.54 -13.15
C GLY A 204 8.68 -10.93 -12.23
N GLY A 205 9.08 -10.10 -11.28
CA GLY A 205 8.18 -9.30 -10.46
C GLY A 205 7.48 -8.21 -11.27
N VAL A 206 6.33 -7.77 -10.78
CA VAL A 206 5.41 -6.88 -11.47
C VAL A 206 4.87 -5.81 -10.54
N THR A 207 5.15 -4.57 -10.92
CA THR A 207 4.51 -3.37 -10.40
C THR A 207 3.74 -2.74 -11.56
N LEU A 208 2.41 -2.71 -11.51
CA LEU A 208 1.62 -2.10 -12.57
C LEU A 208 1.74 -0.57 -12.50
N PRO A 209 2.17 0.11 -13.58
CA PRO A 209 2.23 1.58 -13.64
C PRO A 209 0.83 2.18 -13.85
N THR A 210 -0.15 1.82 -13.01
CA THR A 210 -1.50 2.38 -13.10
C THR A 210 -1.57 3.70 -12.33
N PRO A 211 -2.18 4.76 -12.90
CA PRO A 211 -2.47 5.97 -12.15
C PRO A 211 -3.37 5.64 -10.97
N GLU A 212 -3.08 6.25 -9.82
CA GLU A 212 -3.93 6.21 -8.64
C GLU A 212 -5.01 7.28 -8.80
N GLN A 213 -6.27 6.90 -8.59
CA GLN A 213 -7.36 7.86 -8.50
C GLN A 213 -7.36 8.43 -7.07
N GLU A 214 -7.15 9.73 -6.95
CA GLU A 214 -7.08 10.42 -5.67
C GLU A 214 -8.23 11.41 -5.52
N VAL A 215 -8.85 11.38 -4.34
CA VAL A 215 -9.78 12.41 -3.89
C VAL A 215 -8.95 13.49 -3.23
N VAL A 216 -8.98 14.70 -3.78
CA VAL A 216 -8.22 15.84 -3.28
C VAL A 216 -9.15 17.04 -3.05
N ALA A 217 -8.71 17.97 -2.21
CA ALA A 217 -9.41 19.23 -2.01
C ALA A 217 -9.40 20.08 -3.29
N GLY A 218 -10.49 20.80 -3.52
CA GLY A 218 -10.62 21.80 -4.59
C GLY A 218 -11.49 22.98 -4.15
N ASP A 219 -11.62 23.99 -5.01
CA ASP A 219 -12.41 25.18 -4.71
C ASP A 219 -13.88 24.82 -4.44
N GLY A 220 -14.29 24.91 -3.17
CA GLY A 220 -15.67 24.62 -2.73
C GLY A 220 -16.01 23.14 -2.52
N GLY A 221 -15.02 22.23 -2.47
CA GLY A 221 -15.26 20.81 -2.17
C GLY A 221 -14.11 19.87 -2.52
N TYR A 222 -14.41 18.81 -3.26
CA TYR A 222 -13.44 17.81 -3.71
C TYR A 222 -13.35 17.76 -5.22
N ARG A 223 -12.18 17.39 -5.72
CA ARG A 223 -11.95 16.99 -7.10
C ARG A 223 -11.28 15.61 -7.13
N LEU A 224 -11.37 14.95 -8.27
CA LEU A 224 -10.72 13.68 -8.53
C LEU A 224 -9.56 13.91 -9.48
N GLU A 225 -8.42 13.30 -9.18
CA GLU A 225 -7.23 13.34 -10.03
C GLU A 225 -6.65 11.95 -10.24
N PHE A 226 -6.03 11.74 -11.40
CA PHE A 226 -5.15 10.60 -11.62
C PHE A 226 -3.71 11.02 -11.34
N ARG A 227 -3.10 10.43 -10.31
CA ARG A 227 -1.70 10.66 -9.93
C ARG A 227 -0.85 9.49 -10.38
N LEU A 228 0.25 9.79 -11.06
CA LEU A 228 1.32 8.81 -11.29
C LEU A 228 2.31 8.88 -10.13
N PRO A 229 2.67 7.74 -9.51
CA PRO A 229 3.72 7.71 -8.50
C PRO A 229 5.05 8.25 -9.05
N LEU A 230 5.77 9.00 -8.22
CA LEU A 230 7.11 9.46 -8.55
C LEU A 230 8.10 8.29 -8.53
N PRO A 231 9.18 8.31 -9.34
CA PRO A 231 10.26 7.32 -9.23
C PRO A 231 10.80 7.14 -7.81
N ALA A 232 10.89 8.22 -7.02
CA ALA A 232 11.27 8.17 -5.61
C ALA A 232 10.36 7.28 -4.74
N GLU A 233 9.06 7.23 -5.02
CA GLU A 233 8.12 6.31 -4.34
C GLU A 233 8.44 4.86 -4.68
N ALA A 234 8.74 4.57 -5.95
CA ALA A 234 9.13 3.24 -6.38
C ALA A 234 10.47 2.79 -5.76
N TRP A 235 11.45 3.69 -5.65
CA TRP A 235 12.72 3.39 -5.00
C TRP A 235 12.55 3.05 -3.51
N ASN A 236 11.75 3.83 -2.78
CA ASN A 236 11.46 3.54 -1.37
C ASN A 236 10.66 2.25 -1.21
N ALA A 237 9.69 2.00 -2.10
CA ALA A 237 8.93 0.75 -2.11
C ALA A 237 9.85 -0.48 -2.27
N GLN A 238 10.93 -0.38 -3.05
CA GLN A 238 11.90 -1.47 -3.19
C GLN A 238 12.65 -1.79 -1.89
N LEU A 239 12.87 -0.83 -0.99
CA LEU A 239 13.46 -1.09 0.34
C LEU A 239 12.46 -1.85 1.23
N SER A 240 11.18 -1.51 1.16
CA SER A 240 10.11 -2.26 1.83
C SER A 240 10.00 -3.69 1.29
N LEU A 241 10.04 -3.87 -0.04
CA LEU A 241 10.02 -5.18 -0.69
C LEU A 241 11.24 -6.03 -0.29
N LEU A 242 12.44 -5.42 -0.30
CA LEU A 242 13.67 -6.05 0.15
C LEU A 242 13.55 -6.58 1.59
N THR A 243 13.04 -5.75 2.49
CA THR A 243 12.86 -6.11 3.91
C THR A 243 11.83 -7.22 4.08
N GLY A 244 10.70 -7.14 3.37
CA GLY A 244 9.67 -8.18 3.42
C GLY A 244 10.09 -9.52 2.82
N MET A 245 10.97 -9.52 1.80
CA MET A 245 11.58 -10.75 1.28
C MET A 245 12.56 -11.36 2.30
N ALA A 246 13.41 -10.54 2.93
CA ALA A 246 14.32 -11.00 3.98
C ALA A 246 13.57 -11.61 5.17
N ALA A 247 12.50 -10.95 5.63
CA ALA A 247 11.64 -11.44 6.69
C ALA A 247 10.98 -12.79 6.34
N ALA A 248 10.48 -12.93 5.11
CA ALA A 248 9.91 -14.18 4.64
C ALA A 248 10.93 -15.32 4.66
N THR A 249 12.16 -15.08 4.20
CA THR A 249 13.25 -16.06 4.28
C THR A 249 13.54 -16.48 5.72
N MET A 250 13.69 -15.52 6.64
CA MET A 250 13.93 -15.83 8.06
C MET A 250 12.82 -16.70 8.67
N MET A 251 11.56 -16.39 8.38
CA MET A 251 10.41 -17.15 8.90
C MET A 251 10.31 -18.55 8.27
N LEU A 252 10.61 -18.68 6.97
CA LEU A 252 10.64 -19.97 6.28
C LEU A 252 11.74 -20.88 6.85
N ASP A 253 12.95 -20.34 7.03
CA ASP A 253 14.08 -21.09 7.59
C ASP A 253 13.84 -21.51 9.04
N ALA A 254 13.11 -20.68 9.81
CA ALA A 254 12.73 -20.99 11.18
C ALA A 254 11.47 -21.88 11.30
N GLU A 255 10.82 -22.21 10.18
CA GLU A 255 9.57 -22.98 10.12
C GLU A 255 8.46 -22.38 11.00
N ILE A 256 8.40 -21.05 11.11
CA ILE A 256 7.34 -20.35 11.83
C ILE A 256 7.18 -18.93 11.29
N GLY A 257 5.94 -18.50 11.04
CA GLY A 257 5.70 -17.12 10.63
C GLY A 257 4.36 -16.82 9.98
N LEU A 258 4.32 -15.67 9.31
CA LEU A 258 3.15 -15.15 8.60
C LEU A 258 3.58 -14.57 7.25
N LEU A 259 3.24 -15.26 6.17
CA LEU A 259 3.57 -14.82 4.80
C LEU A 259 2.41 -14.05 4.18
N ARG A 260 2.75 -13.11 3.31
CA ARG A 260 1.84 -12.47 2.37
C ARG A 260 1.98 -13.19 1.03
N VAL A 261 0.97 -13.98 0.67
CA VAL A 261 0.99 -14.81 -0.53
C VAL A 261 0.07 -14.25 -1.60
N LEU A 262 0.39 -14.54 -2.85
CA LEU A 262 -0.47 -14.28 -4.00
C LEU A 262 -0.27 -15.46 -4.96
N PRO A 263 -1.30 -16.30 -5.18
CA PRO A 263 -1.18 -17.41 -6.12
C PRO A 263 -0.89 -16.90 -7.53
N ARG A 264 -0.32 -17.79 -8.35
CA ARG A 264 -0.20 -17.53 -9.79
C ARG A 264 -1.59 -17.36 -10.40
N PRO A 265 -1.75 -16.43 -11.36
CA PRO A 265 -3.04 -16.23 -12.02
C PRO A 265 -3.50 -17.50 -12.72
N HIS A 266 -4.81 -17.73 -12.77
CA HIS A 266 -5.38 -18.85 -13.50
C HIS A 266 -5.10 -18.71 -15.01
N ALA A 267 -4.95 -19.84 -15.69
CA ALA A 267 -4.68 -19.85 -17.14
C ALA A 267 -5.77 -19.12 -17.94
N ASP A 268 -7.03 -19.20 -17.50
CA ASP A 268 -8.16 -18.54 -18.13
C ASP A 268 -8.09 -17.01 -18.01
N ASP A 269 -7.69 -16.49 -16.85
CA ASP A 269 -7.48 -15.06 -16.64
C ASP A 269 -6.34 -14.54 -17.51
N LEU A 270 -5.22 -15.28 -17.57
CA LEU A 270 -4.10 -14.93 -18.44
C LEU A 270 -4.50 -14.99 -19.92
N ALA A 271 -5.30 -15.98 -20.33
CA ALA A 271 -5.83 -16.07 -21.68
C ALA A 271 -6.78 -14.90 -22.00
N LYS A 272 -7.61 -14.45 -21.04
CA LYS A 272 -8.42 -13.24 -21.17
C LYS A 272 -7.54 -12.02 -21.40
N VAL A 273 -6.55 -11.78 -20.55
CA VAL A 273 -5.66 -10.60 -20.68
C VAL A 273 -4.85 -10.65 -21.99
N ARG A 274 -4.45 -11.83 -22.47
CA ARG A 274 -3.83 -11.98 -23.81
C ARG A 274 -4.77 -11.61 -24.96
N ARG A 275 -6.07 -11.94 -24.86
CA ARG A 275 -7.08 -11.50 -25.85
C ARG A 275 -7.25 -9.98 -25.81
N VAL A 276 -7.28 -9.40 -24.61
CA VAL A 276 -7.35 -7.95 -24.41
C VAL A 276 -6.12 -7.25 -25.03
N ALA A 277 -4.92 -7.79 -24.85
CA ALA A 277 -3.71 -7.25 -25.49
C ALA A 277 -3.85 -7.16 -27.02
N ARG A 278 -4.37 -8.23 -27.64
CA ARG A 278 -4.62 -8.26 -29.10
C ARG A 278 -5.68 -7.25 -29.52
N ALA A 279 -6.77 -7.13 -28.76
CA ALA A 279 -7.84 -6.17 -29.05
C ALA A 279 -7.36 -4.71 -28.97
N LEU A 280 -6.38 -4.44 -28.10
CA LEU A 280 -5.84 -3.11 -27.84
C LEU A 280 -4.54 -2.80 -28.60
N ASP A 281 -4.12 -3.68 -29.51
CA ASP A 281 -2.84 -3.58 -30.23
C ASP A 281 -1.62 -3.41 -29.28
N VAL A 282 -1.69 -4.01 -28.09
CA VAL A 282 -0.56 -4.05 -27.14
C VAL A 282 0.38 -5.19 -27.54
N PRO A 283 1.64 -4.91 -27.91
CA PRO A 283 2.58 -5.95 -28.30
C PRO A 283 2.82 -6.93 -27.15
N TRP A 284 2.55 -8.21 -27.42
CA TRP A 284 2.89 -9.30 -26.49
C TRP A 284 3.74 -10.33 -27.25
N PRO A 285 5.08 -10.24 -27.17
CA PRO A 285 5.95 -11.19 -27.83
C PRO A 285 5.72 -12.64 -27.37
N ASP A 286 5.88 -13.59 -28.29
CA ASP A 286 5.77 -15.01 -27.94
C ASP A 286 6.78 -15.39 -26.85
N GLY A 287 6.31 -16.11 -25.82
CA GLY A 287 7.12 -16.48 -24.66
C GLY A 287 7.33 -15.37 -23.63
N ALA A 288 6.97 -14.11 -23.90
CA ALA A 288 7.06 -13.03 -22.91
C ALA A 288 6.10 -13.27 -21.73
N SER A 289 6.58 -13.02 -20.51
CA SER A 289 5.75 -12.99 -19.30
C SER A 289 4.85 -11.75 -19.30
N TYR A 290 3.75 -11.77 -18.55
CA TYR A 290 2.90 -10.58 -18.43
C TYR A 290 3.65 -9.41 -17.80
N GLY A 291 4.58 -9.68 -16.88
CA GLY A 291 5.46 -8.68 -16.28
C GLY A 291 6.29 -7.95 -17.33
N ALA A 292 6.93 -8.68 -18.23
CA ALA A 292 7.71 -8.08 -19.32
C ALA A 292 6.87 -7.16 -20.22
N VAL A 293 5.57 -7.44 -20.38
CA VAL A 293 4.68 -6.60 -21.19
C VAL A 293 4.29 -5.32 -20.45
N VAL A 294 3.91 -5.39 -19.18
CA VAL A 294 3.38 -4.22 -18.46
C VAL A 294 4.43 -3.20 -18.03
N HIS A 295 5.69 -3.63 -17.92
CA HIS A 295 6.81 -2.79 -17.47
C HIS A 295 7.16 -1.63 -18.40
N ASP A 296 6.81 -1.74 -19.68
CA ASP A 296 7.15 -0.76 -20.72
C ASP A 296 5.90 0.00 -21.24
N LEU A 297 4.78 -0.12 -20.53
CA LEU A 297 3.53 0.58 -20.89
C LEU A 297 3.46 1.96 -20.27
N ASP A 298 3.01 2.92 -21.07
CA ASP A 298 2.68 4.28 -20.67
C ASP A 298 1.17 4.38 -20.36
N PRO A 299 0.79 4.58 -19.09
CA PRO A 299 -0.60 4.75 -18.70
C PRO A 299 -1.27 6.02 -19.28
N LYS A 300 -0.53 6.90 -19.94
CA LYS A 300 -1.10 8.06 -20.66
C LYS A 300 -1.65 7.68 -22.04
N VAL A 301 -1.26 6.53 -22.58
CA VAL A 301 -1.79 6.02 -23.85
C VAL A 301 -3.06 5.25 -23.57
N ALA A 302 -4.20 5.73 -24.10
CA ALA A 302 -5.55 5.20 -23.85
C ALA A 302 -5.64 3.66 -23.90
N ARG A 303 -5.14 3.03 -24.96
CA ARG A 303 -5.14 1.57 -25.12
C ARG A 303 -4.27 0.85 -24.10
N GLN A 304 -3.14 1.43 -23.73
CA GLN A 304 -2.25 0.85 -22.73
C GLN A 304 -2.84 1.02 -21.31
N ALA A 305 -3.50 2.13 -21.03
CA ALA A 305 -4.24 2.34 -19.79
C ALA A 305 -5.38 1.31 -19.62
N ALA A 306 -6.18 1.08 -20.68
CA ALA A 306 -7.22 0.06 -20.70
C ALA A 306 -6.63 -1.35 -20.45
N PHE A 307 -5.50 -1.67 -21.09
CA PHE A 307 -4.81 -2.94 -20.87
C PHE A 307 -4.29 -3.10 -19.44
N LEU A 308 -3.70 -2.04 -18.87
CA LEU A 308 -3.23 -2.02 -17.48
C LEU A 308 -4.39 -2.19 -16.49
N HIS A 309 -5.56 -1.58 -16.77
CA HIS A 309 -6.78 -1.76 -16.00
C HIS A 309 -7.22 -3.24 -15.99
N GLU A 310 -7.37 -3.84 -17.18
CA GLU A 310 -7.78 -5.24 -17.31
C GLU A 310 -6.76 -6.22 -16.71
N SER A 311 -5.47 -5.87 -16.73
CA SER A 311 -4.40 -6.71 -16.17
C SER A 311 -4.46 -6.86 -14.65
N LYS A 312 -5.19 -5.97 -13.93
CA LYS A 312 -5.38 -6.06 -12.47
C LYS A 312 -6.02 -7.38 -12.04
N VAL A 313 -6.77 -8.06 -12.93
CA VAL A 313 -7.34 -9.38 -12.66
C VAL A 313 -6.27 -10.42 -12.28
N LEU A 314 -5.07 -10.30 -12.83
CA LEU A 314 -3.95 -11.21 -12.58
C LEU A 314 -3.33 -11.07 -11.18
N LEU A 315 -3.68 -10.01 -10.47
CA LEU A 315 -3.18 -9.71 -9.12
C LEU A 315 -4.22 -10.03 -8.03
N ARG A 316 -5.31 -10.71 -8.38
CA ARG A 316 -6.38 -11.09 -7.43
C ARG A 316 -5.98 -12.32 -6.62
N GLY A 317 -6.50 -12.40 -5.39
CA GLY A 317 -6.29 -13.55 -4.50
C GLY A 317 -5.15 -13.39 -3.49
N ALA A 318 -4.58 -12.19 -3.37
CA ALA A 318 -3.57 -11.92 -2.35
C ALA A 318 -4.16 -12.10 -0.94
N GLY A 319 -3.42 -12.79 -0.06
CA GLY A 319 -3.87 -13.16 1.27
C GLY A 319 -2.70 -13.42 2.22
N TYR A 320 -3.01 -13.82 3.45
CA TYR A 320 -1.99 -14.21 4.43
C TYR A 320 -2.06 -15.70 4.70
N VAL A 321 -0.91 -16.30 4.99
CA VAL A 321 -0.80 -17.69 5.44
C VAL A 321 0.10 -17.71 6.67
N GLY A 322 -0.48 -18.08 7.82
CA GLY A 322 0.25 -18.34 9.05
C GLY A 322 0.67 -19.80 9.12
N PHE A 323 1.85 -20.08 9.68
CA PHE A 323 2.39 -21.42 9.84
C PHE A 323 3.25 -21.52 11.09
N ASP A 324 3.26 -22.71 11.68
CA ASP A 324 4.09 -23.11 12.82
C ASP A 324 4.41 -24.60 12.63
N GLY A 325 5.63 -24.89 12.16
CA GLY A 325 6.03 -26.16 11.55
C GLY A 325 6.20 -26.05 10.03
N GLU A 326 5.91 -27.14 9.31
CA GLU A 326 6.17 -27.26 7.86
C GLU A 326 5.71 -26.01 7.08
N PRO A 327 6.62 -25.36 6.32
CA PRO A 327 6.27 -24.20 5.50
C PRO A 327 5.12 -24.47 4.51
N PRO A 328 4.30 -23.46 4.20
CA PRO A 328 3.18 -23.63 3.28
C PRO A 328 3.67 -23.95 1.86
N ARG A 329 3.00 -24.89 1.19
CA ARG A 329 3.29 -25.26 -0.21
C ARG A 329 3.28 -24.06 -1.17
N LEU A 330 2.42 -23.09 -0.89
CA LEU A 330 2.37 -21.81 -1.60
C LEU A 330 2.94 -20.72 -0.69
N ALA A 331 4.25 -20.52 -0.76
CA ALA A 331 4.95 -19.48 0.00
C ALA A 331 5.22 -18.20 -0.83
N GLU A 332 4.99 -18.23 -2.14
CA GLU A 332 5.32 -17.13 -3.05
C GLU A 332 4.21 -16.08 -3.16
N HIS A 333 4.63 -14.85 -3.45
CA HIS A 333 3.76 -13.78 -3.91
C HIS A 333 4.00 -13.53 -5.41
N ALA A 334 3.07 -13.95 -6.28
CA ALA A 334 3.27 -13.93 -7.74
C ALA A 334 3.65 -12.56 -8.33
N ALA A 335 3.20 -11.44 -7.74
CA ALA A 335 3.59 -10.10 -8.18
C ALA A 335 5.00 -9.71 -7.71
N VAL A 336 5.44 -10.21 -6.56
CA VAL A 336 6.82 -9.97 -6.09
C VAL A 336 7.77 -10.98 -6.75
N ALA A 337 7.24 -12.12 -7.20
CA ALA A 337 7.98 -13.28 -7.71
C ALA A 337 9.00 -13.84 -6.69
N ALA A 338 8.66 -13.78 -5.40
CA ALA A 338 9.46 -14.31 -4.29
C ALA A 338 8.56 -14.61 -3.08
N PRO A 339 9.05 -15.38 -2.08
CA PRO A 339 8.48 -15.35 -0.73
C PRO A 339 8.48 -13.93 -0.18
N TYR A 340 7.39 -13.55 0.47
CA TYR A 340 7.20 -12.18 0.92
C TYR A 340 6.36 -12.12 2.20
N ALA A 341 6.72 -11.20 3.08
CA ALA A 341 5.98 -10.89 4.29
C ALA A 341 5.84 -9.38 4.44
N HIS A 342 4.75 -8.97 5.09
CA HIS A 342 4.60 -7.59 5.51
C HIS A 342 5.20 -7.43 6.91
N VAL A 343 6.18 -6.52 7.05
CA VAL A 343 6.91 -6.22 8.30
C VAL A 343 7.31 -4.74 8.39
N THR A 344 6.75 -3.88 7.55
CA THR A 344 7.24 -2.50 7.37
C THR A 344 6.19 -1.44 7.66
N ALA A 345 4.97 -1.83 8.05
CA ALA A 345 3.86 -0.91 8.30
C ALA A 345 3.04 -1.23 9.58
N PRO A 346 3.67 -1.48 10.75
CA PRO A 346 2.97 -1.97 11.94
C PRO A 346 2.01 -0.97 12.60
N LEU A 347 2.17 0.35 12.37
CA LEU A 347 1.24 1.35 12.91
C LEU A 347 -0.13 1.26 12.26
N ARG A 348 -0.19 0.81 11.00
CA ARG A 348 -1.41 0.73 10.18
C ARG A 348 -1.82 -0.68 9.78
N ARG A 349 -1.02 -1.71 10.07
CA ARG A 349 -1.35 -3.10 9.73
C ARG A 349 -0.94 -4.08 10.81
N LEU A 350 -1.91 -4.86 11.30
CA LEU A 350 -1.72 -5.79 12.42
C LEU A 350 -0.71 -6.91 12.11
N ALA A 351 -0.76 -7.45 10.90
CA ALA A 351 0.11 -8.54 10.47
C ALA A 351 1.60 -8.20 10.64
N ASP A 352 1.98 -6.96 10.30
CA ASP A 352 3.36 -6.49 10.33
C ASP A 352 3.97 -6.59 11.72
N ARG A 353 3.20 -6.31 12.78
CA ARG A 353 3.65 -6.48 14.16
C ARG A 353 4.04 -7.91 14.45
N TYR A 354 3.14 -8.87 14.19
CA TYR A 354 3.40 -10.28 14.53
C TYR A 354 4.51 -10.90 13.69
N ALA A 355 4.57 -10.59 12.39
CA ALA A 355 5.68 -11.05 11.55
C ALA A 355 7.04 -10.47 12.01
N THR A 356 7.06 -9.20 12.45
CA THR A 356 8.27 -8.58 13.01
C THR A 356 8.68 -9.23 14.33
N GLU A 357 7.75 -9.53 15.23
CA GLU A 357 8.03 -10.24 16.49
C GLU A 357 8.66 -11.62 16.25
N VAL A 358 8.17 -12.36 15.26
CA VAL A 358 8.77 -13.64 14.86
C VAL A 358 10.22 -13.43 14.39
N CYS A 359 10.45 -12.47 13.50
CA CYS A 359 11.79 -12.20 12.97
C CYS A 359 12.76 -11.74 14.06
N LEU A 360 12.31 -10.92 15.03
CA LEU A 360 13.11 -10.49 16.18
C LEU A 360 13.54 -11.67 17.07
N ALA A 361 12.63 -12.61 17.35
CA ALA A 361 12.96 -13.80 18.13
C ALA A 361 13.95 -14.71 17.37
N VAL A 362 13.72 -14.91 16.07
CA VAL A 362 14.60 -15.71 15.19
C VAL A 362 16.00 -15.10 15.13
N ALA A 363 16.12 -13.79 14.91
CA ALA A 363 17.40 -13.08 14.88
C ALA A 363 18.16 -13.17 16.22
N ALA A 364 17.43 -13.11 17.35
CA ALA A 364 18.01 -13.26 18.69
C ALA A 364 18.40 -14.71 19.04
N GLY A 365 18.00 -15.71 18.24
CA GLY A 365 18.14 -17.13 18.58
C GLY A 365 17.25 -17.55 19.75
N GLU A 366 16.15 -16.83 20.00
CA GLU A 366 15.21 -17.07 21.08
C GLU A 366 13.93 -17.75 20.58
N PRO A 367 13.22 -18.51 21.42
CA PRO A 367 11.92 -19.04 21.07
C PRO A 367 10.92 -17.91 20.76
N VAL A 368 10.17 -18.03 19.66
CA VAL A 368 9.04 -17.14 19.37
C VAL A 368 8.06 -17.14 20.56
N PRO A 369 7.71 -15.96 21.13
CA PRO A 369 6.82 -15.88 22.29
C PRO A 369 5.50 -16.63 22.08
N TYR A 370 5.01 -17.30 23.13
CA TYR A 370 3.80 -18.12 23.05
C TYR A 370 2.59 -17.36 22.48
N ASP A 371 2.35 -16.13 22.95
CA ASP A 371 1.21 -15.34 22.49
C ASP A 371 1.32 -14.91 21.01
N VAL A 372 2.56 -14.69 20.52
CA VAL A 372 2.84 -14.39 19.11
C VAL A 372 2.63 -15.65 18.27
N ARG A 373 3.10 -16.80 18.73
CA ARG A 373 2.91 -18.09 18.07
C ARG A 373 1.43 -18.47 17.97
N ALA A 374 0.70 -18.39 19.08
CA ALA A 374 -0.74 -18.70 19.13
C ALA A 374 -1.57 -17.78 18.21
N ALA A 375 -1.12 -16.55 18.00
CA ALA A 375 -1.77 -15.59 17.11
C ALA A 375 -1.77 -15.98 15.63
N LEU A 376 -0.74 -16.70 15.16
CA LEU A 376 -0.47 -16.88 13.73
C LEU A 376 -1.63 -17.55 12.99
N ALA A 377 -2.36 -18.45 13.66
CA ALA A 377 -3.50 -19.15 13.08
C ALA A 377 -4.70 -18.23 12.78
N ASP A 378 -4.93 -17.20 13.59
CA ASP A 378 -6.10 -16.33 13.49
C ASP A 378 -5.89 -15.14 12.54
N LEU A 379 -4.63 -14.69 12.40
CA LEU A 379 -4.29 -13.48 11.66
C LEU A 379 -4.76 -13.49 10.20
N PRO A 380 -4.65 -14.60 9.43
CA PRO A 380 -5.20 -14.64 8.08
C PRO A 380 -6.69 -14.29 7.99
N GLY A 381 -7.50 -14.82 8.90
CA GLY A 381 -8.93 -14.55 8.95
C GLY A 381 -9.24 -13.09 9.28
N ILE A 382 -8.55 -12.54 10.27
CA ILE A 382 -8.66 -11.14 10.69
C ILE A 382 -8.31 -10.21 9.53
N MET A 383 -7.14 -10.39 8.93
CA MET A 383 -6.66 -9.52 7.85
C MET A 383 -7.53 -9.63 6.59
N ALA A 384 -8.06 -10.81 6.27
CA ALA A 384 -8.99 -10.97 5.15
C ALA A 384 -10.33 -10.25 5.42
N ALA A 385 -10.85 -10.32 6.64
CA ALA A 385 -12.09 -9.64 7.01
C ALA A 385 -11.93 -8.11 6.98
N THR A 386 -10.85 -7.59 7.58
CA THR A 386 -10.62 -6.14 7.56
C THR A 386 -10.29 -5.63 6.16
N GLY A 387 -9.46 -6.34 5.38
CA GLY A 387 -9.16 -5.93 4.00
C GLY A 387 -10.41 -5.78 3.12
N ARG A 388 -11.41 -6.66 3.30
CA ARG A 388 -12.72 -6.51 2.64
C ARG A 388 -13.46 -5.25 3.09
N ARG A 389 -13.44 -4.95 4.40
CA ARG A 389 -14.10 -3.78 4.99
C ARG A 389 -13.43 -2.48 4.53
N ALA A 390 -12.11 -2.40 4.60
CA ALA A 390 -11.33 -1.25 4.17
C ALA A 390 -11.54 -0.97 2.67
N GLY A 391 -11.41 -1.99 1.82
CA GLY A 391 -11.65 -1.84 0.39
C GLY A 391 -13.11 -1.49 0.05
N ALA A 392 -14.09 -1.95 0.84
CA ALA A 392 -15.49 -1.53 0.66
C ALA A 392 -15.69 -0.05 1.01
N ALA A 393 -15.06 0.43 2.09
CA ALA A 393 -15.11 1.84 2.48
C ALA A 393 -14.44 2.74 1.44
N GLU A 394 -13.25 2.37 0.97
CA GLU A 394 -12.51 3.11 -0.07
C GLU A 394 -13.35 3.26 -1.35
N ARG A 395 -13.85 2.15 -1.91
CA ARG A 395 -14.72 2.17 -3.11
C ARG A 395 -15.96 3.04 -2.89
N ALA A 396 -16.67 2.85 -1.77
CA ALA A 396 -17.87 3.61 -1.46
C ALA A 396 -17.62 5.12 -1.32
N CYS A 397 -16.45 5.53 -0.82
CA CYS A 397 -16.05 6.93 -0.75
C CYS A 397 -15.71 7.50 -2.13
N VAL A 398 -14.99 6.75 -2.96
CA VAL A 398 -14.71 7.16 -4.35
C VAL A 398 -16.00 7.31 -5.14
N ASP A 399 -16.88 6.30 -5.15
CA ASP A 399 -18.17 6.32 -5.85
C ASP A 399 -19.04 7.52 -5.42
N LEU A 400 -19.02 7.85 -4.11
CA LEU A 400 -19.72 9.01 -3.56
C LEU A 400 -19.17 10.33 -4.11
N VAL A 401 -17.83 10.48 -4.15
CA VAL A 401 -17.19 11.69 -4.65
C VAL A 401 -17.41 11.83 -6.16
N GLU A 402 -17.30 10.74 -6.92
CA GLU A 402 -17.59 10.72 -8.36
C GLU A 402 -19.03 11.21 -8.63
N ALA A 403 -20.01 10.62 -7.93
CA ALA A 403 -21.41 11.03 -8.06
C ALA A 403 -21.64 12.47 -7.63
N PHE A 404 -20.97 12.93 -6.57
CA PHE A 404 -21.09 14.30 -6.10
C PHE A 404 -20.53 15.29 -7.11
N VAL A 405 -19.31 15.08 -7.62
CA VAL A 405 -18.66 15.98 -8.58
C VAL A 405 -19.44 16.06 -9.90
N LEU A 406 -20.08 14.96 -10.32
CA LEU A 406 -20.80 14.89 -11.59
C LEU A 406 -22.29 15.30 -11.52
N ARG A 407 -22.91 15.41 -10.35
CA ARG A 407 -24.37 15.62 -10.21
C ARG A 407 -24.95 16.81 -10.97
N GLU A 408 -24.23 17.94 -11.04
CA GLU A 408 -24.69 19.17 -11.71
C GLU A 408 -24.38 19.15 -13.21
N ARG A 409 -23.76 18.08 -13.72
CA ARG A 409 -23.31 17.93 -15.11
C ARG A 409 -24.13 16.92 -15.90
N ILE A 410 -25.25 16.44 -15.35
CA ILE A 410 -26.13 15.47 -16.02
C ILE A 410 -26.57 16.03 -17.38
N GLY A 411 -26.50 15.21 -18.43
CA GLY A 411 -26.78 15.58 -19.81
C GLY A 411 -25.59 16.15 -20.58
N GLN A 412 -24.48 16.51 -19.92
CA GLN A 412 -23.25 16.94 -20.60
C GLN A 412 -22.52 15.77 -21.24
N ALA A 413 -21.76 16.07 -22.29
CA ALA A 413 -20.90 15.12 -23.00
C ALA A 413 -19.45 15.23 -22.50
N PHE A 414 -18.74 14.11 -22.49
CA PHE A 414 -17.39 13.96 -21.97
C PHE A 414 -16.59 13.07 -22.91
N GLU A 415 -15.31 13.39 -23.09
CA GLU A 415 -14.36 12.50 -23.75
C GLU A 415 -13.92 11.42 -22.76
N ALA A 416 -13.97 10.16 -23.19
CA ALA A 416 -13.62 9.02 -22.36
C ALA A 416 -12.94 7.92 -23.17
N VAL A 417 -12.25 7.02 -22.47
CA VAL A 417 -11.65 5.81 -23.02
C VAL A 417 -12.42 4.61 -22.49
N VAL A 418 -12.83 3.69 -23.36
CA VAL A 418 -13.41 2.41 -22.92
C VAL A 418 -12.32 1.54 -22.31
N ILE A 419 -12.44 1.20 -21.03
CA ILE A 419 -11.41 0.43 -20.29
C ILE A 419 -11.85 -0.99 -19.94
N ASP A 420 -13.15 -1.29 -19.98
CA ASP A 420 -13.73 -2.62 -19.79
C ASP A 420 -15.02 -2.76 -20.61
N VAL A 421 -15.34 -3.97 -21.06
CA VAL A 421 -16.56 -4.31 -21.80
C VAL A 421 -17.10 -5.66 -21.32
N ASP A 422 -18.34 -5.69 -20.85
CA ASP A 422 -19.08 -6.93 -20.59
C ASP A 422 -19.65 -7.46 -21.92
N GLU A 423 -18.95 -8.42 -22.52
CA GLU A 423 -19.33 -9.06 -23.79
C GLU A 423 -20.76 -9.63 -23.80
N ARG A 424 -21.37 -9.90 -22.63
CA ARG A 424 -22.73 -10.48 -22.55
C ARG A 424 -23.83 -9.44 -22.55
N ARG A 425 -23.58 -8.27 -21.97
CA ARG A 425 -24.59 -7.20 -21.83
C ARG A 425 -24.39 -6.08 -22.84
N GLY A 426 -23.20 -6.00 -23.43
CA GLY A 426 -22.81 -4.92 -24.32
C GLY A 426 -22.72 -3.57 -23.59
N ASP A 427 -22.62 -3.56 -22.26
CA ASP A 427 -22.25 -2.42 -21.43
C ASP A 427 -20.78 -2.56 -20.97
N GLY A 428 -20.24 -1.57 -20.27
CA GLY A 428 -18.85 -1.63 -19.82
C GLY A 428 -18.46 -0.48 -18.91
N GLN A 429 -17.16 -0.22 -18.82
CA GLN A 429 -16.62 0.91 -18.08
C GLN A 429 -15.84 1.85 -18.99
N VAL A 430 -15.99 3.14 -18.71
CA VAL A 430 -15.26 4.21 -19.38
C VAL A 430 -14.47 5.02 -18.35
N GLN A 431 -13.29 5.45 -18.75
CA GLN A 431 -12.42 6.34 -17.97
C GLN A 431 -12.44 7.73 -18.60
N LEU A 432 -12.86 8.73 -17.84
CA LEU A 432 -12.79 10.14 -18.23
C LEU A 432 -11.41 10.70 -17.89
N ALA A 433 -10.92 11.64 -18.70
CA ALA A 433 -9.69 12.37 -18.39
C ALA A 433 -9.94 13.50 -17.36
N ASP A 434 -11.09 14.19 -17.48
CA ASP A 434 -11.49 15.26 -16.57
C ASP A 434 -13.05 15.31 -16.43
N PRO A 435 -13.59 15.04 -15.22
CA PRO A 435 -12.89 14.65 -14.00
C PRO A 435 -12.31 13.22 -14.10
N ALA A 436 -11.29 12.91 -13.31
CA ALA A 436 -10.72 11.56 -13.23
C ALA A 436 -11.72 10.56 -12.64
N VAL A 437 -12.58 10.00 -13.48
CA VAL A 437 -13.71 9.14 -13.10
C VAL A 437 -13.67 7.85 -13.91
N ILE A 438 -13.92 6.72 -13.25
CA ILE A 438 -14.15 5.43 -13.90
C ILE A 438 -15.58 5.01 -13.59
N ALA A 439 -16.45 5.00 -14.60
CA ALA A 439 -17.86 4.74 -14.40
C ALA A 439 -18.44 3.80 -15.45
N ARG A 440 -19.61 3.24 -15.13
CA ARG A 440 -20.35 2.39 -16.07
C ARG A 440 -20.88 3.20 -17.25
N CYS A 441 -20.79 2.62 -18.43
CA CYS A 441 -21.38 3.15 -19.65
C CYS A 441 -22.33 2.10 -20.25
N ASP A 442 -23.59 2.48 -20.41
CA ASP A 442 -24.64 1.64 -20.97
C ASP A 442 -24.67 1.80 -22.50
N GLY A 443 -24.78 0.69 -23.24
CA GLY A 443 -24.82 0.68 -24.70
C GLY A 443 -23.50 0.23 -25.35
N PRO A 444 -23.47 0.02 -26.67
CA PRO A 444 -22.38 -0.69 -27.33
C PRO A 444 -21.05 0.06 -27.21
N LEU A 445 -20.00 -0.66 -26.79
CA LEU A 445 -18.65 -0.13 -26.59
C LEU A 445 -17.61 -0.99 -27.31
N VAL A 446 -16.52 -0.36 -27.74
CA VAL A 446 -15.33 -1.05 -28.24
C VAL A 446 -14.17 -0.77 -27.28
N LEU A 447 -13.57 -1.82 -26.74
CA LEU A 447 -12.48 -1.73 -25.77
C LEU A 447 -11.30 -0.92 -26.32
N GLY A 448 -10.83 0.07 -25.55
CA GLY A 448 -9.72 0.96 -25.90
C GLY A 448 -10.06 2.10 -26.86
N GLU A 449 -11.30 2.20 -27.32
CA GLU A 449 -11.75 3.30 -28.16
C GLU A 449 -11.89 4.59 -27.34
N GLN A 450 -11.53 5.72 -27.97
CA GLN A 450 -11.89 7.04 -27.47
C GLN A 450 -13.29 7.37 -27.95
N VAL A 451 -14.19 7.63 -27.00
CA VAL A 451 -15.60 7.84 -27.24
C VAL A 451 -16.07 9.11 -26.53
N THR A 452 -17.00 9.81 -27.16
CA THR A 452 -17.77 10.85 -26.47
C THR A 452 -18.96 10.18 -25.78
N VAL A 453 -19.05 10.33 -24.46
CA VAL A 453 -20.14 9.78 -23.65
C VAL A 453 -20.95 10.87 -22.97
N ARG A 454 -22.26 10.68 -22.87
CA ARG A 454 -23.17 11.60 -22.18
C ARG A 454 -23.47 11.08 -20.78
N LEU A 455 -23.34 11.93 -19.77
CA LEU A 455 -23.70 11.59 -18.40
C LEU A 455 -25.22 11.46 -18.29
N THR A 456 -25.72 10.26 -17.97
CA THR A 456 -27.15 9.98 -17.84
C THR A 456 -27.62 9.96 -16.39
N ARG A 457 -26.73 9.65 -15.44
CA ARG A 457 -27.03 9.62 -14.01
C ARG A 457 -25.80 9.96 -13.17
N ALA A 458 -25.99 10.79 -12.15
CA ALA A 458 -25.02 11.01 -11.07
C ALA A 458 -25.78 11.31 -9.79
N ASP A 459 -25.92 10.32 -8.92
CA ASP A 459 -26.73 10.40 -7.70
C ASP A 459 -25.89 10.08 -6.45
N PRO A 460 -25.54 11.09 -5.63
CA PRO A 460 -24.76 10.90 -4.40
C PRO A 460 -25.48 10.08 -3.33
N ALA A 461 -26.80 9.97 -3.35
CA ALA A 461 -27.55 9.16 -2.39
C ALA A 461 -27.34 7.67 -2.66
N THR A 462 -27.37 7.27 -3.94
CA THR A 462 -27.13 5.89 -4.36
C THR A 462 -25.67 5.60 -4.72
N ARG A 463 -24.81 6.63 -4.79
CA ARG A 463 -23.41 6.58 -5.28
C ARG A 463 -23.31 6.04 -6.70
N GLU A 464 -24.30 6.35 -7.54
CA GLU A 464 -24.38 5.80 -8.90
C GLU A 464 -24.02 6.85 -9.94
N VAL A 465 -23.05 6.52 -10.78
CA VAL A 465 -22.67 7.28 -11.97
C VAL A 465 -22.86 6.41 -13.20
N ARG A 466 -23.57 6.93 -14.21
CA ARG A 466 -23.78 6.25 -15.49
C ARG A 466 -23.62 7.17 -16.67
N PHE A 467 -23.06 6.60 -17.72
CA PHE A 467 -22.91 7.21 -19.03
C PHE A 467 -23.63 6.40 -20.10
N ALA A 468 -23.82 7.01 -21.26
CA ALA A 468 -24.18 6.32 -22.50
C ALA A 468 -23.43 6.98 -23.68
N PRO A 469 -23.15 6.28 -24.79
CA PRO A 469 -22.58 6.90 -25.98
C PRO A 469 -23.37 8.15 -26.41
N ALA A 470 -22.66 9.26 -26.67
CA ALA A 470 -23.29 10.46 -27.22
C ALA A 470 -23.59 10.21 -28.70
N THR A 471 -24.88 10.26 -29.06
CA THR A 471 -25.33 10.22 -30.46
C THR A 471 -24.92 11.45 -31.25
#